data_AF-A0A447TWP4-F1
#
_entry.id   AF-A0A447TWP4-F1
#
_cell.length_a   1.000
_cell.length_b   1.000
_cell.length_c   1.000
_cell.angle_alpha   90.00
_cell.angle_beta   90.00
_cell.angle_gamma   90.00
#
_symmetry.space_group_name_H-M   'P 1'
#
loop_
_entity.id
_entity.type
_entity.pdbx_description
1 polymer ?
#
loop_
_entity_poly.entity_id
_entity_poly.type
_entity_poly.pdbx_seq_one_letter_code
_entity_poly.pdbx_strand_id
1 'polypeptide(L)'
;MHSLTRIKVLQRRCTVFHSQCESILLRYQDEDRGLQAEEEAILEQIAGLKLLLDTLRAENRQLSREEIYTLLRKQSIVRRQIKDLELPDYTNSGKTERAGKEKGRVSEKSKYWLRKRRELSTLDNPSEKTLYPARDTAGRGRVRGDNLMGDVSAVSSSGNILLPQQE
;
A
#
# COMPACT_ATOMS: atom_id res chain seq x y z
N MET A 1 33.81 -7.91 -27.08
CA MET A 1 33.70 -7.72 -25.61
C MET A 1 32.61 -6.74 -25.17
N HIS A 2 32.20 -5.76 -25.98
CA HIS A 2 31.20 -4.74 -25.57
C HIS A 2 29.77 -5.27 -25.28
N SER A 3 29.39 -6.42 -25.84
CA SER A 3 28.05 -7.02 -25.64
C SER A 3 27.85 -7.55 -24.21
N LEU A 4 28.83 -8.26 -23.65
CA LEU A 4 28.77 -8.79 -22.27
C LEU A 4 28.75 -7.65 -21.25
N THR A 5 29.59 -6.63 -21.43
CA THR A 5 29.57 -5.44 -20.57
C THR A 5 28.21 -4.72 -20.62
N ARG A 6 27.61 -4.61 -21.81
CA ARG A 6 26.27 -4.04 -21.98
C ARG A 6 25.19 -4.89 -21.30
N ILE A 7 25.25 -6.22 -21.39
CA ILE A 7 24.33 -7.13 -20.69
C ILE A 7 24.43 -6.94 -19.17
N LYS A 8 25.64 -6.91 -18.61
CA LYS A 8 25.88 -6.68 -17.18
C LYS A 8 25.36 -5.31 -16.71
N VAL A 9 25.53 -4.26 -17.51
CA VAL A 9 24.97 -2.93 -17.20
C VAL A 9 23.44 -2.98 -17.17
N LEU A 10 22.79 -3.67 -18.12
CA LEU A 10 21.34 -3.81 -18.14
C LEU A 10 20.81 -4.65 -16.97
N GLN A 11 21.51 -5.73 -16.59
CA GLN A 11 21.18 -6.53 -15.40
C GLN A 11 21.23 -5.68 -14.13
N ARG A 12 22.29 -4.88 -13.95
CA ARG A 12 22.42 -3.96 -12.80
C ARG A 12 21.27 -2.96 -12.75
N ARG A 13 20.91 -2.36 -13.89
CA ARG A 13 19.75 -1.45 -13.97
C ARG A 13 18.45 -2.15 -13.59
N CYS A 14 18.20 -3.36 -14.09
CA CYS A 14 17.01 -4.13 -13.73
C CYS A 14 16.96 -4.45 -12.23
N THR A 15 18.09 -4.78 -11.61
CA THR A 15 18.18 -4.99 -10.16
C THR A 15 17.85 -3.72 -9.37
N VAL A 16 18.39 -2.57 -9.77
CA VAL A 16 18.09 -1.28 -9.14
C VAL A 16 16.60 -0.97 -9.23
N PHE A 17 16.01 -1.04 -10.43
CA PHE A 17 14.58 -0.76 -10.60
C PHE A 17 13.68 -1.74 -9.84
N HIS A 18 14.04 -3.03 -9.80
CA HIS A 18 13.32 -4.01 -8.99
C HIS A 18 13.40 -3.66 -7.49
N SER A 19 14.60 -3.36 -6.97
CA SER A 19 14.77 -2.97 -5.56
C SER A 19 14.00 -1.71 -5.17
N GLN A 20 13.91 -0.73 -6.07
CA GLN A 20 13.08 0.46 -5.87
C GLN A 20 11.59 0.11 -5.80
N CYS A 21 11.11 -0.79 -6.67
CA CYS A 21 9.73 -1.27 -6.61
C CYS A 21 9.46 -1.99 -5.29
N GLU A 22 10.35 -2.88 -4.84
CA GLU A 22 10.22 -3.59 -3.56
C GLU A 22 10.18 -2.63 -2.37
N SER A 23 11.04 -1.60 -2.35
CA SER A 23 11.01 -0.58 -1.30
C SER A 23 9.68 0.17 -1.26
N ILE A 24 9.10 0.51 -2.40
CA ILE A 24 7.78 1.15 -2.47
C ILE A 24 6.67 0.20 -2.01
N LEU A 25 6.74 -1.09 -2.38
CA LEU A 25 5.77 -2.09 -1.95
C LEU A 25 5.78 -2.32 -0.43
N LEU A 26 6.96 -2.30 0.18
CA LEU A 26 7.09 -2.39 1.64
C LEU A 26 6.42 -1.20 2.34
N ARG A 27 6.60 0.02 1.80
CA ARG A 27 5.90 1.20 2.34
C ARG A 27 4.39 1.06 2.30
N TYR A 28 3.83 0.59 1.18
CA TYR A 28 2.39 0.32 1.10
C TYR A 28 1.94 -0.79 2.06
N GLN A 29 2.78 -1.79 2.32
CA GLN A 29 2.47 -2.82 3.30
C GLN A 29 2.44 -2.28 4.73
N ASP A 30 3.36 -1.38 5.08
CA ASP A 30 3.37 -0.74 6.40
C ASP A 30 2.19 0.22 6.57
N GLU A 31 1.84 0.98 5.52
CA GLU A 31 0.64 1.81 5.48
C GLU A 31 -0.64 0.98 5.66
N ASP A 32 -0.78 -0.15 4.95
CA ASP A 32 -1.93 -1.06 5.11
C ASP A 32 -2.04 -1.58 6.54
N ARG A 33 -0.91 -1.96 7.17
CA ARG A 33 -0.88 -2.41 8.58
C ARG A 33 -1.28 -1.31 9.56
N GLY A 34 -0.83 -0.08 9.31
CA GLY A 34 -1.21 1.08 10.13
C GLY A 34 -2.71 1.32 10.09
N LEU A 35 -3.30 1.30 8.89
CA LEU A 35 -4.75 1.45 8.71
C LEU A 35 -5.55 0.32 9.38
N GLN A 36 -5.06 -0.92 9.32
CA GLN A 36 -5.68 -2.06 10.02
C GLN A 36 -5.66 -1.87 11.54
N ALA A 37 -4.53 -1.44 12.10
CA ALA A 37 -4.42 -1.18 13.54
C ALA A 37 -5.34 -0.03 14.00
N GLU A 38 -5.49 1.02 13.18
CA GLU A 38 -6.45 2.09 13.44
C GLU A 38 -7.90 1.59 13.41
N GLU A 39 -8.26 0.75 12.43
CA GLU A 39 -9.58 0.13 12.34
C GLU A 39 -9.88 -0.75 13.57
N GLU A 40 -8.92 -1.60 13.97
CA GLU A 40 -9.03 -2.43 15.17
C GLU A 40 -9.22 -1.57 16.43
N ALA A 41 -8.46 -0.49 16.59
CA ALA A 41 -8.60 0.42 17.73
C ALA A 41 -9.98 1.09 17.79
N ILE A 42 -10.55 1.47 16.63
CA ILE A 42 -11.92 2.01 16.56
C ILE A 42 -12.94 0.95 16.96
N LEU A 43 -12.78 -0.30 16.50
CA LEU A 43 -13.67 -1.40 16.86
C LEU A 43 -13.60 -1.72 18.36
N GLU A 44 -12.41 -1.71 18.95
CA GLU A 44 -12.23 -1.85 20.40
C GLU A 44 -12.91 -0.72 21.17
N GLN A 45 -12.78 0.53 20.69
CA GLN A 45 -13.44 1.67 21.30
C GLN A 45 -14.97 1.55 21.24
N ILE A 46 -15.52 1.11 20.09
CA ILE A 46 -16.95 0.84 19.94
C ILE A 46 -17.40 -0.28 20.89
N ALA A 47 -16.63 -1.36 21.02
CA ALA A 47 -16.92 -2.44 21.95
C ALA A 47 -16.96 -1.96 23.40
N GLY A 48 -15.99 -1.14 23.81
CA GLY A 48 -15.95 -0.52 25.14
C GLY A 48 -17.15 0.39 25.41
N LEU A 49 -17.57 1.18 24.41
CA LEU A 49 -18.77 2.02 24.52
C LEU A 49 -20.06 1.20 24.59
N LYS A 50 -20.15 0.08 23.86
CA LYS A 50 -21.29 -0.85 23.95
C LYS A 50 -21.38 -1.48 25.34
N LEU A 51 -20.24 -1.91 25.90
CA LEU A 51 -20.19 -2.40 27.28
C LEU A 51 -20.62 -1.32 28.28
N LEU A 52 -20.15 -0.08 28.12
CA LEU A 52 -20.59 1.04 28.95
C LEU A 52 -22.11 1.26 28.85
N LEU A 53 -22.69 1.18 27.66
CA LEU A 53 -24.13 1.30 27.45
C LEU A 53 -24.91 0.21 28.20
N ASP A 54 -24.38 -1.01 28.24
CA ASP A 54 -24.98 -2.12 28.98
C ASP A 54 -24.89 -1.90 30.49
N THR A 55 -23.79 -1.37 31.02
CA THR A 55 -23.70 -0.99 32.44
C THR A 55 -24.64 0.16 32.83
N LEU A 56 -25.01 1.01 31.86
CA LEU A 56 -25.98 2.08 32.04
C LEU A 56 -27.44 1.59 31.95
N ARG A 57 -27.69 0.28 31.75
CA ARG A 57 -29.04 -0.27 31.85
C ARG A 57 -29.46 -0.34 33.31
N ALA A 58 -30.66 0.16 33.59
CA ALA A 58 -31.26 0.11 34.90
C ALA A 58 -31.94 -1.26 35.11
N GLU A 59 -31.16 -2.34 35.19
CA GLU A 59 -31.72 -3.65 35.51
C GLU A 59 -31.98 -3.74 37.02
N ASN A 60 -33.24 -4.01 37.39
CA ASN A 60 -33.70 -4.25 38.78
C ASN A 60 -33.47 -3.12 39.80
N ARG A 61 -33.32 -1.85 39.38
CA ARG A 61 -33.20 -0.69 40.30
C ARG A 61 -34.45 0.18 40.31
N GLN A 62 -34.95 0.50 41.51
CA GLN A 62 -35.86 1.63 41.69
C GLN A 62 -35.05 2.92 41.54
N LEU A 63 -35.40 3.73 40.54
CA LEU A 63 -34.73 5.00 40.25
C LEU A 63 -35.71 6.15 40.50
N SER A 64 -35.21 7.23 41.09
CA SER A 64 -35.89 8.52 41.12
C SER A 64 -35.99 9.12 39.71
N ARG A 65 -36.87 10.11 39.55
CA ARG A 65 -37.11 10.77 38.26
C ARG A 65 -35.84 11.46 37.74
N GLU A 66 -35.08 12.10 38.62
CA GLU A 66 -33.82 12.77 38.32
C GLU A 66 -32.76 11.75 37.87
N GLU A 67 -32.69 10.59 38.52
CA GLU A 67 -31.79 9.49 38.14
C GLU A 67 -32.15 8.90 36.77
N ILE A 68 -33.44 8.79 36.44
CA ILE A 68 -33.90 8.37 35.11
C ILE A 68 -33.41 9.35 34.04
N TYR A 69 -33.59 10.67 34.25
CA TYR A 69 -33.15 11.66 33.26
C TYR A 69 -31.64 11.70 33.07
N THR A 70 -30.87 11.60 34.16
CA THR A 70 -29.40 11.58 34.06
C THR A 70 -28.90 10.32 33.35
N LEU A 71 -29.51 9.17 33.60
CA LEU A 71 -29.20 7.90 32.95
C LEU A 71 -29.52 7.95 31.45
N LEU A 72 -30.71 8.45 31.06
CA LEU A 72 -31.08 8.65 29.66
C LEU A 72 -30.12 9.60 28.93
N ARG A 73 -29.67 10.67 29.60
CA ARG A 73 -28.66 11.59 29.03
C ARG A 73 -27.31 10.91 28.81
N LYS A 74 -26.84 10.11 29.76
CA LYS A 74 -25.59 9.35 29.60
C LYS A 74 -25.69 8.37 28.44
N GLN A 75 -26.80 7.64 28.35
CA GLN A 75 -27.04 6.71 27.24
C GLN A 75 -27.09 7.42 25.88
N SER A 76 -27.72 8.59 25.78
CA SER A 76 -27.80 9.32 24.51
C SER A 76 -26.44 9.82 24.03
N ILE A 77 -25.57 10.26 24.95
CA ILE A 77 -24.19 10.65 24.65
C ILE A 77 -23.39 9.44 24.13
N VAL A 78 -23.45 8.31 24.82
CA VAL A 78 -22.71 7.09 24.42
C VAL A 78 -23.20 6.57 23.07
N ARG A 79 -24.52 6.54 22.83
CA ARG A 79 -25.08 6.15 21.52
C ARG A 79 -24.63 7.06 20.40
N ARG A 80 -24.52 8.37 20.67
CA ARG A 80 -23.99 9.33 19.69
C ARG A 80 -22.52 9.05 19.39
N GLN A 81 -21.69 8.83 20.40
CA GLN A 81 -20.28 8.51 20.21
C GLN A 81 -20.07 7.23 19.41
N ILE A 82 -20.86 6.18 19.67
CA ILE A 82 -20.85 4.95 18.86
C ILE A 82 -21.18 5.28 17.40
N LYS A 83 -22.24 6.04 17.16
CA LYS A 83 -22.64 6.43 15.80
C LYS A 83 -21.57 7.27 15.09
N ASP A 84 -20.92 8.17 15.82
CA ASP A 84 -19.86 9.02 15.28
C ASP A 84 -18.62 8.18 14.89
N LEU A 85 -18.29 7.12 15.65
CA LEU A 85 -17.21 6.19 15.35
C LEU A 85 -17.57 5.15 14.27
N GLU A 86 -18.86 4.77 14.16
CA GLU A 86 -19.36 3.83 13.14
C GLU A 86 -19.46 4.48 11.75
N LEU A 87 -19.47 5.81 11.66
CA LEU A 87 -19.47 6.51 10.37
C LEU A 87 -18.14 6.26 9.66
N PRO A 88 -18.14 5.50 8.54
CA PRO A 88 -16.92 5.30 7.78
C PRO A 88 -16.51 6.63 7.18
N ASP A 89 -15.29 7.06 7.44
CA ASP A 89 -14.72 8.20 6.75
C ASP A 89 -14.63 7.82 5.26
N TYR A 90 -15.50 8.37 4.42
CA TYR A 90 -15.51 8.16 2.95
C TYR A 90 -14.12 8.43 2.34
N THR A 91 -13.33 9.25 3.02
CA THR A 91 -11.93 9.54 2.73
C THR A 91 -11.02 8.31 2.87
N ASN A 92 -11.26 7.42 3.82
CA ASN A 92 -10.43 6.23 4.06
C ASN A 92 -10.70 5.12 3.04
N SER A 93 -11.95 4.89 2.65
CA SER A 93 -12.29 3.92 1.59
C SER A 93 -11.74 4.35 0.22
N GLY A 94 -11.74 5.65 -0.09
CA GLY A 94 -11.12 6.18 -1.30
C GLY A 94 -9.59 6.11 -1.29
N LYS A 95 -8.95 6.26 -0.12
CA LYS A 95 -7.49 6.15 0.04
C LYS A 95 -7.03 4.70 -0.13
N THR A 96 -7.71 3.73 0.51
CA THR A 96 -7.36 2.31 0.40
C THR A 96 -7.53 1.79 -1.03
N GLU A 97 -8.59 2.20 -1.73
CA GLU A 97 -8.78 1.81 -3.13
C GLU A 97 -7.69 2.36 -4.05
N ARG A 98 -7.32 3.64 -3.90
CA ARG A 98 -6.24 4.28 -4.68
C ARG A 98 -4.88 3.66 -4.37
N ALA A 99 -4.58 3.43 -3.09
CA ALA A 99 -3.35 2.78 -2.65
C ALA A 99 -3.27 1.35 -3.20
N GLY A 100 -4.36 0.59 -3.18
CA GLY A 100 -4.44 -0.75 -3.76
C GLY A 100 -4.16 -0.77 -5.27
N LYS A 101 -4.71 0.19 -6.01
CA LYS A 101 -4.44 0.33 -7.46
C LYS A 101 -2.97 0.65 -7.73
N GLU A 102 -2.37 1.58 -7.01
CA GLU A 102 -0.96 1.94 -7.21
C GLU A 102 -0.01 0.82 -6.77
N LYS A 103 -0.31 0.14 -5.65
CA LYS A 103 0.41 -1.07 -5.20
C LYS A 103 0.37 -2.16 -6.26
N GLY A 104 -0.80 -2.40 -6.87
CA GLY A 104 -0.93 -3.34 -8.00
C GLY A 104 -0.07 -2.96 -9.19
N ARG A 105 -0.05 -1.66 -9.55
CA ARG A 105 0.76 -1.13 -10.65
C ARG A 105 2.26 -1.26 -10.39
N VAL A 106 2.72 -0.97 -9.17
CA VAL A 106 4.12 -1.13 -8.75
C VAL A 106 4.51 -2.60 -8.68
N SER A 107 3.61 -3.48 -8.22
CA SER A 107 3.83 -4.93 -8.20
C SER A 107 4.07 -5.48 -9.60
N GLU A 108 3.26 -5.07 -10.58
CA GLU A 108 3.43 -5.52 -11.95
C GLU A 108 4.73 -5.01 -12.58
N LYS A 109 5.12 -3.76 -12.28
CA LYS A 109 6.44 -3.21 -12.65
C LYS A 109 7.58 -4.01 -12.00
N SER A 110 7.47 -4.38 -10.73
CA SER A 110 8.47 -5.20 -10.04
C SER A 110 8.66 -6.55 -10.75
N LYS A 111 7.56 -7.25 -11.07
CA LYS A 111 7.57 -8.52 -11.82
C LYS A 111 8.18 -8.37 -13.21
N TYR A 112 7.88 -7.26 -13.90
CA TYR A 112 8.46 -6.96 -15.20
C TYR A 112 9.99 -6.85 -15.12
N TRP A 113 10.53 -6.03 -14.21
CA TRP A 113 11.97 -5.84 -14.07
C TRP A 113 12.69 -7.13 -13.64
N LEU A 114 12.06 -7.93 -12.78
CA LEU A 114 12.57 -9.22 -12.38
C LEU A 114 12.64 -10.21 -13.55
N ARG A 115 11.59 -10.28 -14.37
CA ARG A 115 11.55 -11.09 -15.60
C ARG A 115 12.62 -10.63 -16.58
N LYS A 116 12.74 -9.32 -16.78
CA LYS A 116 13.71 -8.74 -17.71
C LYS A 116 15.15 -9.03 -17.29
N ARG A 117 15.43 -9.00 -15.99
CA ARG A 117 16.73 -9.41 -15.44
C ARG A 117 17.03 -10.87 -15.77
N ARG A 118 16.07 -11.77 -15.57
CA ARG A 118 16.22 -13.22 -15.87
C ARG A 118 16.51 -13.46 -17.34
N GLU A 119 15.79 -12.79 -18.25
CA GLU A 119 16.05 -12.83 -19.70
C GLU A 119 17.48 -12.35 -20.05
N LEU A 120 18.00 -11.35 -19.35
CA LEU A 120 19.36 -10.87 -19.56
C LEU A 120 20.41 -11.82 -18.98
N SER A 121 20.10 -12.55 -17.91
CA SER A 121 20.96 -13.58 -17.33
C SER A 121 21.15 -14.78 -18.27
N THR A 122 20.08 -15.22 -18.95
CA THR A 122 20.17 -16.33 -19.93
C THR A 122 20.93 -15.97 -21.20
N LEU A 123 21.07 -14.68 -21.51
CA LEU A 123 21.89 -14.17 -22.61
C LEU A 123 23.39 -14.03 -22.24
N ASP A 124 23.71 -13.88 -20.96
CA ASP A 124 25.08 -13.80 -20.44
C ASP A 124 25.73 -15.20 -20.37
N ASN A 125 24.94 -16.26 -20.12
CA ASN A 125 25.37 -17.66 -20.11
C ASN A 125 24.41 -18.57 -20.93
N PRO A 126 24.70 -18.87 -22.21
CA PRO A 126 23.82 -19.65 -23.08
C PRO A 126 23.72 -21.14 -22.72
N SER A 127 24.56 -21.65 -21.83
CA SER A 127 24.62 -23.07 -21.44
C SER A 127 23.43 -23.53 -20.59
N GLU A 128 22.60 -22.62 -20.09
CA GLU A 128 21.36 -22.95 -19.35
C GLU A 128 20.13 -23.16 -20.27
N LYS A 129 20.31 -23.20 -21.60
CA LYS A 129 19.20 -23.42 -22.56
C LYS A 129 18.57 -24.82 -22.51
N THR A 130 19.08 -25.75 -21.72
CA THR A 130 18.51 -27.08 -21.57
C THR A 130 17.77 -27.21 -20.24
N LEU A 131 16.56 -26.66 -20.16
CA LEU A 131 15.43 -27.35 -19.53
C LEU A 131 14.12 -26.63 -19.90
N TYR A 132 13.36 -27.28 -20.78
CA TYR A 132 11.92 -27.11 -21.09
C TYR A 132 11.49 -26.31 -22.32
N PRO A 133 10.38 -26.75 -22.97
CA PRO A 133 10.26 -26.80 -24.41
C PRO A 133 9.66 -25.51 -24.99
N ALA A 134 9.93 -25.36 -26.29
CA ALA A 134 9.31 -24.37 -27.16
C ALA A 134 7.79 -24.32 -26.94
N ARG A 135 7.27 -23.15 -26.58
CA ARG A 135 5.87 -22.83 -26.83
C ARG A 135 5.77 -22.26 -28.24
N ASP A 136 5.09 -23.06 -29.06
CA ASP A 136 4.52 -22.81 -30.36
C ASP A 136 4.52 -21.35 -30.84
N THR A 137 5.21 -21.18 -31.97
CA THR A 137 4.95 -20.15 -32.95
C THR A 137 3.53 -20.26 -33.47
N ALA A 138 2.60 -19.47 -32.94
CA ALA A 138 1.32 -19.21 -33.60
C ALA A 138 0.85 -17.78 -33.28
N GLY A 139 0.79 -16.95 -34.31
CA GLY A 139 0.14 -15.63 -34.24
C GLY A 139 1.02 -14.47 -34.66
N ARG A 140 1.16 -14.26 -35.97
CA ARG A 140 1.46 -12.92 -36.51
C ARG A 140 0.37 -11.96 -36.06
N GLY A 141 0.73 -10.96 -35.26
CA GLY A 141 -0.06 -9.77 -35.02
C GLY A 141 0.87 -8.58 -34.89
N ARG A 142 0.94 -7.75 -35.94
CA ARG A 142 1.54 -6.40 -35.82
C ARG A 142 0.80 -5.66 -34.73
N VAL A 143 1.49 -5.24 -33.67
CA VAL A 143 0.99 -4.20 -32.78
C VAL A 143 2.05 -3.10 -32.72
N ARG A 144 1.54 -1.89 -32.93
CA ARG A 144 2.23 -0.61 -33.12
C ARG A 144 3.21 -0.33 -32.00
N GLY A 145 4.25 0.44 -32.34
CA GLY A 145 5.12 1.05 -31.36
C GLY A 145 4.35 2.05 -30.54
N ASP A 146 4.23 1.77 -29.25
CA ASP A 146 3.89 2.77 -28.26
C ASP A 146 5.17 3.11 -27.49
N ASN A 147 5.59 4.35 -27.69
CA ASN A 147 6.68 5.01 -26.97
C ASN A 147 6.42 4.94 -25.46
N LEU A 148 7.08 4.02 -24.76
CA LEU A 148 7.25 4.05 -23.30
C LEU A 148 8.64 4.53 -22.87
N MET A 149 9.35 5.22 -23.77
CA MET A 149 10.39 6.17 -23.39
C MET A 149 9.76 7.57 -23.38
N GLY A 150 9.09 7.88 -22.28
CA GLY A 150 8.89 9.27 -21.89
C GLY A 150 10.19 9.76 -21.24
N ASP A 151 10.71 10.86 -21.76
CA ASP A 151 11.90 11.56 -21.31
C ASP A 151 11.99 11.69 -19.79
N VAL A 152 13.14 11.34 -19.23
CA VAL A 152 13.58 11.87 -17.93
C VAL A 152 14.85 12.67 -18.19
N SER A 153 14.67 13.82 -18.86
CA SER A 153 15.59 14.93 -18.75
C SER A 153 15.19 15.78 -17.55
N ALA A 154 16.20 16.17 -16.76
CA ALA A 154 16.18 17.19 -15.71
C ALA A 154 15.34 16.93 -14.44
N VAL A 155 15.95 16.29 -13.44
CA VAL A 155 15.79 16.77 -12.06
C VAL A 155 17.00 17.66 -11.78
N SER A 156 16.72 18.96 -11.83
CA SER A 156 17.62 20.04 -11.48
C SER A 156 18.14 19.89 -10.06
N SER A 157 19.42 20.16 -9.88
CA SER A 157 20.03 20.41 -8.59
C SER A 157 19.31 21.56 -7.89
N SER A 158 18.74 21.30 -6.72
CA SER A 158 18.47 22.32 -5.71
C SER A 158 18.64 21.66 -4.36
N GLY A 159 19.90 21.53 -3.95
CA GLY A 159 20.25 21.20 -2.58
C GLY A 159 20.00 22.43 -1.71
N ASN A 160 18.93 22.40 -0.91
CA ASN A 160 18.85 23.19 0.30
C ASN A 160 19.36 22.33 1.46
N ILE A 161 20.66 22.43 1.71
CA ILE A 161 21.25 22.00 2.97
C ILE A 161 20.94 23.12 3.98
N LEU A 162 20.05 22.84 4.93
CA LEU A 162 19.99 23.59 6.17
C LEU A 162 21.32 23.35 6.92
N LEU A 163 22.11 24.40 7.09
CA LEU A 163 23.21 24.43 8.05
C LEU A 163 22.65 24.58 9.47
N PRO A 164 23.21 23.89 10.47
CA PRO A 164 22.88 24.15 11.87
C PRO A 164 23.58 25.44 12.33
N GLN A 165 22.83 26.32 12.99
CA GLN A 165 23.38 27.40 13.81
C GLN A 165 24.10 26.81 15.01
N GLN A 166 25.36 27.18 15.22
CA GLN A 166 25.94 27.26 16.56
C GLN A 166 26.85 28.50 16.68
N GLU A 167 26.50 29.30 17.68
CA GLU A 167 27.24 30.35 18.43
C GLU A 167 27.78 31.59 17.69
#